data_AF-A0A9D8HQ54-F1
#
_entry.id   AF-A0A9D8HQ54-F1
#
_cell.length_a   1.000
_cell.length_b   1.000
_cell.length_c   1.000
_cell.angle_alpha   90.00
_cell.angle_beta   90.00
_cell.angle_gamma   90.00
#
_symmetry.space_group_name_H-M   'P 1'
#
loop_
_entity.id
_entity.type
_entity.pdbx_description
1 polymer ?
#
loop_
_entity_poly.entity_id
_entity_poly.type
_entity_poly.pdbx_seq_one_letter_code
_entity_poly.pdbx_strand_id
1 'polypeptide(L)'
;MSQGSGAWEQGSEAPRKKRTWLWVLAGAFVLFMFVAIGGLFFAISFFRDSMQLTENVTDIVAVNEFDAVYAKYPGQQPLIQLVDDRPQLVADRASRTPATQPLTTLRVVAFDRGDGEMVQFSLPFWLLRMRSDPVRLSAYQQGWDDRGLSFRIEDIEKHGPGIIVDVKEHIGGRLLIWAE
;
A
#
# COMPACT_ATOMS: atom_id res chain seq x y z
N MET A 1 52.10 -68.24 -31.95
CA MET A 1 50.81 -68.69 -31.39
C MET A 1 50.44 -67.68 -30.31
N SER A 2 49.64 -66.65 -30.62
CA SER A 2 48.15 -66.63 -30.51
C SER A 2 47.75 -66.82 -29.04
N GLN A 3 47.04 -65.98 -28.29
CA GLN A 3 46.00 -64.94 -28.45
C GLN A 3 45.98 -64.21 -27.06
N GLY A 4 45.42 -63.04 -26.81
CA GLY A 4 44.52 -62.17 -27.53
C GLY A 4 44.22 -60.99 -26.60
N SER A 5 44.20 -59.80 -27.19
CA SER A 5 43.81 -58.53 -26.61
C SER A 5 42.39 -58.55 -26.06
N GLY A 6 42.22 -58.35 -24.75
CA GLY A 6 40.93 -58.04 -24.13
C GLY A 6 40.60 -56.56 -24.31
N ALA A 7 39.98 -56.24 -25.45
CA ALA A 7 39.46 -54.93 -25.78
C ALA A 7 38.22 -54.60 -24.93
N TRP A 8 38.26 -53.41 -24.33
CA TRP A 8 37.20 -52.41 -24.22
C TRP A 8 35.77 -52.84 -24.55
N GLU A 9 34.95 -53.09 -23.52
CA GLU A 9 33.49 -52.83 -23.59
C GLU A 9 33.01 -52.32 -22.23
N GLN A 10 33.39 -51.09 -21.87
CA GLN A 10 32.56 -50.30 -20.96
C GLN A 10 31.37 -49.79 -21.77
N GLY A 11 30.32 -50.61 -21.85
CA GLY A 11 29.00 -50.17 -22.25
C GLY A 11 28.46 -49.22 -21.19
N SER A 12 28.82 -47.93 -21.26
CA SER A 12 28.15 -46.89 -20.51
C SER A 12 26.76 -46.68 -21.11
N GLU A 13 25.79 -47.48 -20.65
CA GLU A 13 24.38 -47.16 -20.87
C GLU A 13 24.10 -45.82 -20.18
N ALA A 14 24.12 -44.73 -20.94
CA ALA A 14 23.61 -43.45 -20.47
C ALA A 14 22.15 -43.71 -20.04
N PRO A 15 21.78 -43.47 -18.77
CA PRO A 15 20.42 -43.73 -18.33
C PRO A 15 19.49 -42.85 -19.16
N ARG A 16 18.70 -43.47 -20.03
CA ARG A 16 17.65 -42.79 -20.80
C ARG A 16 16.71 -42.15 -19.78
N LYS A 17 16.93 -40.87 -19.50
CA LYS A 17 16.12 -40.03 -18.62
C LYS A 17 14.74 -39.92 -19.29
N LYS A 18 13.88 -40.91 -18.99
CA LYS A 18 12.51 -40.98 -19.51
C LYS A 18 11.81 -39.64 -19.21
N ARG A 19 10.81 -39.30 -20.04
CA ARG A 19 10.00 -38.06 -20.12
C ARG A 19 9.47 -37.43 -18.81
N THR A 20 9.92 -37.83 -17.63
CA THR A 20 9.58 -37.25 -16.33
C THR A 20 9.96 -35.78 -16.20
N TRP A 21 11.06 -35.32 -16.82
CA TRP A 21 11.42 -33.89 -16.82
C TRP A 21 10.39 -33.02 -17.57
N LEU A 22 9.77 -33.57 -18.62
CA LEU A 22 8.66 -32.91 -19.33
C LEU A 22 7.45 -32.72 -18.42
N TRP A 23 7.14 -33.69 -17.55
CA TRP A 23 6.07 -33.54 -16.55
C TRP A 23 6.42 -32.54 -15.44
N VAL A 24 7.69 -32.49 -15.03
CA VAL A 24 8.16 -31.49 -14.06
C VAL A 24 8.05 -30.08 -14.65
N LEU A 25 8.47 -29.89 -15.91
CA LEU A 25 8.32 -28.61 -16.60
C LEU A 25 6.85 -28.25 -16.81
N ALA A 26 6.01 -29.20 -17.22
CA ALA A 26 4.58 -28.96 -17.40
C ALA A 26 3.93 -28.57 -16.06
N GLY A 27 4.26 -29.25 -14.97
CA GLY A 27 3.79 -28.90 -13.63
C GLY A 27 4.26 -27.51 -13.18
N ALA A 28 5.54 -27.19 -13.39
CA ALA A 28 6.08 -25.87 -13.07
C ALA A 28 5.42 -24.76 -13.90
N PHE A 29 5.17 -25.00 -15.19
CA PHE A 29 4.50 -24.06 -16.07
C PHE A 29 3.05 -23.81 -15.63
N VAL A 30 2.31 -24.88 -15.31
CA VAL A 30 0.94 -24.77 -14.80
C VAL A 30 0.90 -24.01 -13.49
N LEU A 31 1.82 -24.30 -12.55
CA LEU A 31 1.94 -23.57 -11.30
C LEU A 31 2.21 -22.07 -11.54
N PHE A 32 3.15 -21.76 -12.42
CA PHE A 32 3.46 -20.37 -12.78
C PHE A 32 2.25 -19.66 -13.39
N MET A 33 1.50 -20.32 -14.26
CA MET A 33 0.27 -19.79 -14.84
C MET A 33 -0.77 -19.48 -13.76
N PHE A 34 -0.96 -20.38 -12.79
CA PHE A 34 -1.88 -20.13 -11.66
C PHE A 34 -1.42 -18.97 -10.78
N VAL A 35 -0.12 -18.83 -10.52
CA VAL A 35 0.42 -17.69 -9.77
C VAL A 35 0.24 -16.38 -10.55
N ALA A 36 0.49 -16.38 -11.85
CA ALA A 36 0.30 -15.19 -12.69
C ALA A 36 -1.17 -14.76 -12.77
N ILE A 37 -2.08 -15.71 -13.00
CA ILE A 37 -3.52 -15.45 -13.04
C ILE A 37 -4.01 -15.00 -11.66
N GLY A 38 -3.65 -15.73 -10.60
CA GLY A 38 -4.01 -15.40 -9.22
C GLY A 38 -3.49 -14.02 -8.80
N GLY A 39 -2.25 -13.69 -9.17
CA GLY A 39 -1.66 -12.37 -8.94
C GLY A 39 -2.40 -11.25 -9.67
N LEU A 40 -2.81 -11.48 -10.92
CA LEU A 40 -3.60 -10.51 -11.67
C LEU A 40 -4.99 -10.27 -11.04
N PHE A 41 -5.69 -11.35 -10.69
CA PHE A 41 -6.98 -11.24 -9.98
C PHE A 41 -6.84 -10.53 -8.64
N PHE A 42 -5.81 -10.87 -7.86
CA PHE A 42 -5.50 -10.22 -6.60
C PHE A 42 -5.24 -8.72 -6.79
N ALA A 43 -4.41 -8.35 -7.77
CA ALA A 43 -4.11 -6.95 -8.06
C ALA A 43 -5.38 -6.16 -8.44
N ILE A 44 -6.20 -6.70 -9.36
CA ILE A 44 -7.43 -6.02 -9.80
C ILE A 44 -8.42 -5.86 -8.63
N SER A 45 -8.64 -6.92 -7.84
CA SER A 45 -9.52 -6.85 -6.68
C SER A 45 -9.00 -5.83 -5.67
N PHE A 46 -7.71 -5.88 -5.36
CA PHE A 46 -7.08 -4.97 -4.43
C PHE A 46 -7.21 -3.52 -4.88
N PHE A 47 -6.90 -3.20 -6.13
CA PHE A 47 -7.04 -1.83 -6.66
C PHE A 47 -8.48 -1.34 -6.66
N ARG A 48 -9.43 -2.21 -7.02
CA ARG A 48 -10.86 -1.86 -7.02
C ARG A 48 -11.39 -1.57 -5.61
N ASP A 49 -11.01 -2.39 -4.64
CA ASP A 49 -11.45 -2.22 -3.26
C ASP A 49 -10.71 -1.06 -2.57
N SER A 50 -9.47 -0.81 -3.00
CA SER A 50 -8.59 0.19 -2.39
C SER A 50 -8.66 1.57 -3.02
N MET A 51 -9.27 1.77 -4.19
CA MET A 51 -9.41 3.09 -4.82
C MET A 51 -10.85 3.33 -5.24
N GLN A 52 -11.43 4.41 -4.72
CA GLN A 52 -12.75 4.91 -5.06
C GLN A 52 -12.59 6.36 -5.52
N LEU A 53 -12.76 6.58 -6.82
CA LEU A 53 -12.86 7.91 -7.39
C LEU A 53 -14.35 8.24 -7.55
N THR A 54 -14.79 9.32 -6.91
CA THR A 54 -16.15 9.83 -7.04
C THR A 54 -16.08 11.20 -7.68
N GLU A 55 -16.66 11.32 -8.87
CA GLU A 55 -16.76 12.60 -9.60
C GLU A 55 -18.04 13.35 -9.20
N ASN A 56 -18.07 14.66 -9.41
CA ASN A 56 -19.21 15.54 -9.13
C ASN A 56 -19.64 15.57 -7.64
N VAL A 57 -18.68 15.41 -6.73
CA VAL A 57 -18.89 15.55 -5.29
C VAL A 57 -19.04 17.03 -4.94
N THR A 58 -20.16 17.35 -4.30
CA THR A 58 -20.39 18.70 -3.77
C THR A 58 -19.64 18.90 -2.45
N ASP A 59 -19.31 20.15 -2.13
CA ASP A 59 -18.68 20.53 -0.87
C ASP A 59 -19.40 19.98 0.36
N ILE A 60 -20.74 19.94 0.34
CA ILE A 60 -21.55 19.46 1.46
C ILE A 60 -21.33 17.96 1.68
N VAL A 61 -21.29 17.19 0.61
CA VAL A 61 -21.04 15.74 0.69
C VAL A 61 -19.63 15.48 1.18
N ALA A 62 -18.64 16.22 0.66
CA ALA A 62 -17.26 16.12 1.12
C ALA A 62 -17.17 16.41 2.63
N VAL A 63 -17.74 17.53 3.11
CA VAL A 63 -17.77 17.88 4.54
C VAL A 63 -18.38 16.77 5.39
N ASN A 64 -19.50 16.19 4.97
CA ASN A 64 -20.14 15.09 5.70
C ASN A 64 -19.23 13.87 5.83
N GLU A 65 -18.49 13.51 4.77
CA GLU A 65 -17.54 12.39 4.82
C GLU A 65 -16.38 12.66 5.79
N PHE A 66 -15.81 13.87 5.74
CA PHE A 66 -14.77 14.25 6.70
C PHE A 66 -15.30 14.23 8.14
N ASP A 67 -16.50 14.77 8.38
CA ASP A 67 -17.12 14.79 9.71
C ASP A 67 -17.44 13.39 10.22
N ALA A 68 -17.82 12.46 9.34
CA ALA A 68 -18.01 11.06 9.68
C ALA A 68 -16.72 10.40 10.17
N VAL A 69 -15.56 10.75 9.62
CA VAL A 69 -14.25 10.29 10.13
C VAL A 69 -13.94 10.92 11.48
N TYR A 70 -14.19 12.22 11.65
CA TYR A 70 -14.00 12.89 12.95
C TYR A 70 -14.90 12.30 14.05
N ALA A 71 -16.11 11.87 13.71
CA ALA A 71 -17.03 11.21 14.64
C ALA A 71 -16.49 9.86 15.16
N LYS A 72 -15.66 9.15 14.38
CA LYS A 72 -14.98 7.92 14.83
C LYS A 72 -13.91 8.18 15.89
N TYR A 73 -13.35 9.40 15.91
CA TYR A 73 -12.23 9.79 16.75
C TYR A 73 -12.55 11.07 17.56
N PRO A 74 -13.56 11.02 18.45
CA PRO A 74 -14.06 12.21 19.12
C PRO A 74 -12.98 12.89 19.96
N GLY A 75 -12.79 14.19 19.74
CA GLY A 75 -11.79 15.01 20.45
C GLY A 75 -10.34 14.68 20.11
N GLN A 76 -10.07 13.83 19.12
CA GLN A 76 -8.72 13.54 18.68
C GLN A 76 -8.26 14.61 17.69
N GLN A 77 -7.17 15.30 18.04
CA GLN A 77 -6.51 16.20 17.11
C GLN A 77 -5.69 15.39 16.09
N PRO A 78 -5.60 15.87 14.83
CA PRO A 78 -4.70 15.31 13.85
C PRO A 78 -3.25 15.33 14.37
N LEU A 79 -2.44 14.33 14.02
CA LEU A 79 -1.03 14.27 14.46
C LEU A 79 -0.20 15.38 13.80
N ILE A 80 -0.50 15.68 12.54
CA ILE A 80 0.10 16.77 11.78
C ILE A 80 -1.00 17.73 11.36
N GLN A 81 -0.75 19.01 11.60
CA GLN A 81 -1.56 20.11 11.09
C GLN A 81 -0.69 20.99 10.19
N LEU A 82 -1.29 21.61 9.18
CA LEU A 82 -0.65 22.72 8.48
C LEU A 82 -0.84 23.99 9.30
N VAL A 83 0.25 24.56 9.78
CA VAL A 83 0.31 25.85 10.46
C VAL A 83 1.24 26.73 9.67
N ASP A 84 0.74 27.89 9.21
CA ASP A 84 1.44 28.79 8.29
C ASP A 84 2.01 28.06 7.08
N ASP A 85 1.18 27.20 6.47
CA ASP A 85 1.54 26.49 5.24
C ASP A 85 2.73 25.52 5.39
N ARG A 86 3.07 25.18 6.64
CA ARG A 86 4.10 24.22 7.00
C ARG A 86 3.51 23.09 7.83
N PRO A 87 3.91 21.83 7.55
CA PRO A 87 3.48 20.71 8.37
C PRO A 87 4.14 20.79 9.75
N GLN A 88 3.31 20.85 10.79
CA GLN A 88 3.76 20.87 12.18
C GLN A 88 3.09 19.74 12.96
N LEU A 89 3.90 19.06 13.78
CA LEU A 89 3.41 17.99 14.65
C LEU A 89 2.71 18.60 15.86
N VAL A 90 1.52 18.10 16.16
CA VAL A 90 0.69 18.62 17.24
C VAL A 90 1.23 18.14 18.58
N ALA A 91 1.77 19.07 19.37
CA ALA A 91 2.47 18.79 20.63
C ALA A 91 1.62 17.96 21.61
N ASP A 92 0.31 18.27 21.72
CA ASP A 92 -0.62 17.56 22.60
C ASP A 92 -0.74 16.05 22.29
N ARG A 93 -0.56 15.69 21.01
CA ARG A 93 -0.57 14.28 20.59
C ARG A 93 0.78 13.62 20.71
N ALA A 94 1.87 14.36 20.51
CA ALA A 94 3.24 13.85 20.69
C ALA A 94 3.47 13.31 22.12
N SER A 95 2.80 13.89 23.10
CA SER A 95 2.90 13.53 24.52
C SER A 95 1.94 12.40 24.94
N ARG A 96 1.07 11.91 24.06
CA ARG A 96 0.07 10.90 24.43
C ARG A 96 0.73 9.52 24.54
N THR A 97 0.29 8.73 25.53
CA THR A 97 0.77 7.35 25.70
C THR A 97 0.57 6.55 24.40
N PRO A 98 1.60 5.83 23.94
CA PRO A 98 1.51 5.00 22.75
C PRO A 98 0.31 4.06 22.82
N ALA A 99 -0.49 4.00 21.77
CA ALA A 99 -1.59 3.04 21.74
C ALA A 99 -1.03 1.65 21.41
N THR A 100 -1.47 0.63 22.15
CA THR A 100 -1.00 -0.76 21.98
C THR A 100 -1.73 -1.51 20.86
N GLN A 101 -2.68 -0.85 20.17
CA GLN A 101 -3.51 -1.51 19.16
C GLN A 101 -2.79 -1.58 17.81
N PRO A 102 -2.75 -2.76 17.16
CA PRO A 102 -2.08 -2.90 15.88
C PRO A 102 -2.86 -2.18 14.77
N LEU A 103 -2.15 -1.36 14.00
CA LEU A 103 -2.70 -0.71 12.81
C LEU A 103 -2.80 -1.71 11.66
N THR A 104 -3.95 -1.70 11.00
CA THR A 104 -4.30 -2.59 9.90
C THR A 104 -4.36 -1.85 8.58
N THR A 105 -4.95 -0.65 8.57
CA THR A 105 -5.26 0.08 7.33
C THR A 105 -5.00 1.57 7.50
N LEU A 106 -4.29 2.16 6.54
CA LEU A 106 -4.14 3.59 6.36
C LEU A 106 -5.17 4.03 5.32
N ARG A 107 -6.05 4.95 5.66
CA ARG A 107 -7.04 5.50 4.74
C ARG A 107 -6.72 6.94 4.42
N VAL A 108 -6.94 7.30 3.16
CA VAL A 108 -6.69 8.62 2.62
C VAL A 108 -7.93 9.04 1.84
N VAL A 109 -8.42 10.23 2.13
CA VAL A 109 -9.48 10.91 1.37
C VAL A 109 -8.95 12.27 0.98
N ALA A 110 -8.97 12.56 -0.32
CA ALA A 110 -8.69 13.86 -0.89
C ALA A 110 -9.93 14.35 -1.64
N PHE A 111 -10.26 15.62 -1.48
CA PHE A 111 -11.35 16.28 -2.19
C PHE A 111 -10.80 17.54 -2.87
N ASP A 112 -10.94 17.60 -4.19
CA ASP A 112 -10.64 18.78 -4.99
C ASP A 112 -11.93 19.57 -5.22
N ARG A 113 -11.93 20.83 -4.79
CA ARG A 113 -13.09 21.71 -4.91
C ARG A 113 -13.27 22.27 -6.32
N GLY A 114 -12.18 22.45 -7.06
CA GLY A 114 -12.19 23.00 -8.40
C GLY A 114 -12.88 22.07 -9.39
N ASP A 115 -12.50 20.80 -9.34
CA ASP A 115 -13.02 19.76 -10.25
C ASP A 115 -14.22 19.00 -9.65
N GLY A 116 -14.47 19.14 -8.34
CA GLY A 116 -15.55 18.42 -7.64
C GLY A 116 -15.26 16.92 -7.57
N GLU A 117 -13.99 16.54 -7.46
CA GLU A 117 -13.55 15.15 -7.43
C GLU A 117 -13.14 14.75 -6.02
N MET A 118 -13.58 13.55 -5.60
CA MET A 118 -13.16 12.96 -4.34
C MET A 118 -12.45 11.63 -4.61
N VAL A 119 -11.20 11.56 -4.19
CA VAL A 119 -10.39 10.35 -4.24
C VAL A 119 -10.30 9.77 -2.85
N GLN A 120 -10.79 8.55 -2.70
CA GLN A 120 -10.58 7.76 -1.51
C GLN A 120 -9.71 6.56 -1.82
N PHE A 121 -8.70 6.31 -1.01
CA PHE A 121 -7.95 5.06 -1.08
C PHE A 121 -7.54 4.49 0.27
N SER A 122 -7.31 3.18 0.31
CA SER A 122 -6.88 2.44 1.49
C SER A 122 -5.61 1.64 1.24
N LEU A 123 -4.60 1.85 2.08
CA LEU A 123 -3.34 1.12 2.06
C LEU A 123 -3.25 0.24 3.30
N PRO A 124 -3.14 -1.09 3.15
CA PRO A 124 -2.96 -1.94 4.32
C PRO A 124 -1.55 -1.78 4.88
N PHE A 125 -1.41 -1.80 6.21
CA PHE A 125 -0.14 -1.59 6.88
C PHE A 125 0.89 -2.68 6.58
N TRP A 126 0.48 -3.90 6.23
CA TRP A 126 1.42 -4.93 5.80
C TRP A 126 2.18 -4.52 4.53
N LEU A 127 1.53 -3.79 3.60
CA LEU A 127 2.14 -3.32 2.37
C LEU A 127 3.09 -2.16 2.66
N LEU A 128 2.68 -1.28 3.58
CA LEU A 128 3.52 -0.19 4.07
C LEU A 128 4.78 -0.74 4.76
N ARG A 129 4.65 -1.76 5.62
CA ARG A 129 5.78 -2.42 6.30
C ARG A 129 6.77 -3.12 5.36
N MET A 130 6.33 -3.55 4.18
CA MET A 130 7.23 -4.11 3.17
C MET A 130 8.15 -3.04 2.56
N ARG A 131 7.77 -1.77 2.61
CA ARG A 131 8.57 -0.65 2.11
C ARG A 131 9.38 -0.05 3.27
N SER A 132 10.70 -0.15 3.18
CA SER A 132 11.63 0.38 4.20
C SER A 132 11.85 1.89 4.10
N ASP A 133 11.42 2.50 3.00
CA ASP A 133 11.63 3.93 2.73
C ASP A 133 10.57 4.79 3.43
N PRO A 134 10.91 6.02 3.85
CA PRO A 134 9.93 6.99 4.33
C PRO A 134 8.79 7.12 3.32
N VAL A 135 7.55 6.98 3.79
CA VAL A 135 6.38 7.19 2.94
C VAL A 135 6.32 8.68 2.65
N ARG A 136 6.73 9.05 1.43
CA ARG A 136 6.46 10.35 0.86
C ARG A 136 5.05 10.28 0.30
N LEU A 137 4.16 11.05 0.89
CA LEU A 137 2.81 11.24 0.35
C LEU A 137 2.92 12.18 -0.86
N SER A 138 3.54 11.69 -1.94
CA SER A 138 3.50 12.37 -3.22
C SER A 138 2.12 12.10 -3.82
N ALA A 139 1.20 13.03 -3.64
CA ALA A 139 -0.11 12.94 -4.26
C ALA A 139 0.11 12.96 -5.79
N TYR A 140 -0.02 11.79 -6.40
CA TYR A 140 0.17 11.58 -7.82
C TYR A 140 -0.97 12.31 -8.55
N GLN A 141 -0.63 13.41 -9.23
CA GLN A 141 -1.45 14.10 -10.24
C GLN A 141 -2.61 14.99 -9.74
N GLN A 142 -2.33 16.12 -9.09
CA GLN A 142 -3.04 17.41 -9.29
C GLN A 142 -2.53 18.40 -8.24
N GLY A 143 -1.72 19.38 -8.66
CA GLY A 143 -1.52 20.66 -7.96
C GLY A 143 -0.84 20.69 -6.58
N TRP A 144 -0.71 19.59 -5.85
CA TRP A 144 -0.17 19.60 -4.49
C TRP A 144 1.35 19.63 -4.49
N ASP A 145 1.93 20.77 -4.11
CA ASP A 145 3.37 20.90 -3.88
C ASP A 145 3.77 20.06 -2.65
N ASP A 146 4.60 19.04 -2.87
CA ASP A 146 5.13 18.08 -1.89
C ASP A 146 6.07 18.77 -0.89
N ARG A 147 5.53 19.63 -0.02
CA ARG A 147 6.25 20.43 0.98
C ARG A 147 6.88 19.60 2.14
N GLY A 148 7.39 18.40 1.85
CA GLY A 148 8.29 17.65 2.74
C GLY A 148 7.61 16.74 3.76
N LEU A 149 6.36 16.33 3.53
CA LEU A 149 5.65 15.38 4.39
C LEU A 149 6.21 13.96 4.19
N SER A 150 7.33 13.65 4.86
CA SER A 150 7.87 12.30 4.97
C SER A 150 7.56 11.71 6.33
N PHE A 151 6.84 10.58 6.37
CA PHE A 151 6.55 9.88 7.62
C PHE A 151 7.17 8.51 7.65
N ARG A 152 7.59 8.11 8.85
CA ARG A 152 7.93 6.73 9.16
C ARG A 152 6.69 6.03 9.69
N ILE A 153 6.47 4.80 9.25
CA ILE A 153 5.34 3.99 9.68
C ILE A 153 5.43 3.72 11.19
N GLU A 154 6.65 3.53 11.68
CA GLU A 154 6.93 3.33 13.10
C GLU A 154 6.38 4.47 13.99
N ASP A 155 6.46 5.72 13.51
CA ASP A 155 5.93 6.87 14.25
C ASP A 155 4.40 6.82 14.29
N ILE A 156 3.74 6.41 13.21
CA ILE A 156 2.28 6.27 13.15
C ILE A 156 1.83 5.13 14.07
N GLU A 157 2.49 3.98 14.02
CA GLU A 157 2.21 2.81 14.86
C GLU A 157 2.35 3.13 16.35
N LYS A 158 3.36 3.93 16.72
CA LYS A 158 3.53 4.38 18.10
C LYS A 158 2.35 5.22 18.59
N HIS A 159 1.75 6.05 17.75
CA HIS A 159 0.60 6.87 18.14
C HIS A 159 -0.73 6.10 18.07
N GLY A 160 -0.77 4.99 17.34
CA GLY A 160 -1.94 4.15 17.19
C GLY A 160 -3.09 4.77 16.37
N PRO A 161 -4.29 4.17 16.43
CA PRO A 161 -5.41 4.56 15.58
C PRO A 161 -5.79 6.03 15.74
N GLY A 162 -6.16 6.66 14.62
CA GLY A 162 -6.65 8.03 14.60
C GLY A 162 -6.24 8.85 13.39
N ILE A 163 -6.65 10.10 13.41
CA ILE A 163 -6.48 11.06 12.31
C ILE A 163 -5.01 11.49 12.22
N ILE A 164 -4.25 11.09 11.22
CA ILE A 164 -2.83 11.43 11.15
C ILE A 164 -2.65 12.86 10.61
N VAL A 165 -3.34 13.19 9.52
CA VAL A 165 -3.21 14.48 8.85
C VAL A 165 -4.59 15.00 8.49
N ASP A 166 -4.89 16.27 8.78
CA ASP A 166 -5.99 17.02 8.17
C ASP A 166 -5.40 18.30 7.57
N VAL A 167 -5.39 18.37 6.24
CA VAL A 167 -4.96 19.54 5.49
C VAL A 167 -6.17 20.18 4.86
N LYS A 168 -6.43 21.43 5.22
CA LYS A 168 -7.45 22.28 4.60
C LYS A 168 -6.75 23.36 3.81
N GLU A 169 -6.73 23.24 2.50
CA GLU A 169 -6.23 24.31 1.65
C GLU A 169 -7.34 25.32 1.39
N HIS A 170 -6.99 26.61 1.40
CA HIS A 170 -7.98 27.69 1.34
C HIS A 170 -8.71 27.76 -0.01
N ILE A 171 -8.10 27.21 -1.07
CA ILE A 171 -8.57 27.35 -2.46
C ILE A 171 -8.58 26.00 -3.21
N GLY A 172 -7.68 25.07 -2.87
CA GLY A 172 -7.45 23.85 -3.67
C GLY A 172 -8.20 22.60 -3.24
N GLY A 173 -8.60 22.47 -1.96
CA GLY A 173 -9.25 21.24 -1.50
C GLY A 173 -8.95 20.85 -0.07
N ARG A 174 -9.29 19.61 0.29
CA ARG A 174 -9.06 19.05 1.63
C ARG A 174 -8.53 17.62 1.54
N LEU A 175 -7.55 17.29 2.39
CA LEU A 175 -7.01 15.94 2.54
C LEU A 175 -7.09 15.51 3.99
N LEU A 176 -7.61 14.31 4.18
CA LEU A 176 -7.66 13.64 5.46
C LEU A 176 -7.00 12.28 5.35
N ILE A 177 -6.10 12.01 6.28
CA ILE A 177 -5.40 10.74 6.41
C ILE A 177 -5.64 10.22 7.81
N TRP A 178 -6.04 8.96 7.96
CA TRP A 178 -6.22 8.32 9.25
C TRP A 178 -5.81 6.85 9.22
N ALA A 179 -5.47 6.31 10.39
CA ALA A 179 -5.15 4.90 10.56
C ALA A 179 -6.16 4.18 11.46
N GLU A 180 -6.48 2.95 11.07
CA GLU A 180 -7.38 2.01 11.73
C GLU A 180 -6.63 0.73 12.11
#